data_AF-A0A519W0X9-F1
#
_entry.id   AF-A0A519W0X9-F1
#
_cell.length_a   1.000
_cell.length_b   1.000
_cell.length_c   1.000
_cell.angle_alpha   90.00
_cell.angle_beta   90.00
_cell.angle_gamma   90.00
#
_symmetry.space_group_name_H-M   'P 1'
#
loop_
_entity.id
_entity.type
_entity.pdbx_description
1 polymer ?
#
loop_
_entity_poly.entity_id
_entity_poly.type
_entity_poly.pdbx_seq_one_letter_code
_entity_poly.pdbx_strand_id
1 'polypeptide(L)'
;MKKIYLILSMGLFAGLYSQTVLPSGLNSVTTENYVYNRQYLDATATSNNDTKQVQSVTYFDGLGRPKQSIAIKASPTGKDIVTPIVYDGFGRQHLDYLPIPQNSTTNGQIYQQTQQTNPNIPTPFPVADTGNFYKGDK
;
A
#
# COMPACT_ATOMS: atom_id res chain seq x y z
N MET A 1 14.23 -66.57 -14.28
CA MET A 1 13.91 -65.54 -13.25
C MET A 1 15.08 -64.56 -13.24
N LYS A 2 14.97 -63.26 -13.51
CA LYS A 2 14.11 -62.23 -12.89
C LYS A 2 13.88 -61.09 -13.91
N LYS A 3 12.64 -60.61 -14.06
CA LYS A 3 12.32 -59.42 -14.87
C LYS A 3 12.54 -58.17 -14.00
N ILE A 4 13.33 -57.21 -14.48
CA ILE A 4 13.54 -55.93 -13.80
C ILE A 4 12.43 -54.97 -14.28
N TYR A 5 11.67 -54.41 -13.35
CA TYR A 5 10.65 -53.40 -13.67
C TYR A 5 11.18 -52.03 -13.20
N LEU A 6 11.42 -51.12 -14.14
CA LEU A 6 11.79 -49.74 -13.86
C LEU A 6 10.50 -48.94 -13.63
N ILE A 7 10.11 -48.75 -12.37
CA ILE A 7 8.96 -47.91 -12.04
C ILE A 7 9.42 -46.45 -12.14
N LEU A 8 9.07 -45.82 -13.26
CA LEU A 8 9.23 -44.38 -13.49
C LEU A 8 8.28 -43.64 -12.53
N SER A 9 8.79 -43.12 -11.41
CA SER A 9 7.98 -42.33 -10.49
C SER A 9 7.59 -41.02 -11.18
N MET A 10 6.34 -40.90 -11.60
CA MET A 10 5.72 -39.63 -12.00
C MET A 10 5.60 -38.78 -10.74
N GLY A 11 6.60 -37.92 -10.51
CA GLY A 11 6.63 -36.98 -9.40
C GLY A 11 5.42 -36.05 -9.47
N LEU A 12 4.67 -36.02 -8.38
CA LEU A 12 3.56 -35.12 -8.11
C LEU A 12 4.04 -33.67 -8.26
N PHE A 13 3.65 -33.00 -9.36
CA PHE A 13 3.81 -31.56 -9.51
C PHE A 13 2.76 -30.87 -8.62
N ALA A 14 3.03 -30.79 -7.32
CA ALA A 14 2.29 -29.89 -6.45
C ALA A 14 2.68 -28.46 -6.84
N GLY A 15 1.73 -27.70 -7.39
CA GLY A 15 1.91 -26.28 -7.66
C GLY A 15 2.28 -25.57 -6.36
N LEU A 16 3.55 -25.23 -6.21
CA LEU A 16 4.02 -24.36 -5.15
C LEU A 16 3.48 -22.95 -5.45
N TYR A 17 2.31 -22.62 -4.93
CA TYR A 17 1.93 -21.22 -4.77
C TYR A 17 2.92 -20.62 -3.76
N SER A 18 3.90 -19.86 -4.25
CA SER A 18 4.78 -19.09 -3.37
C SER A 18 3.94 -17.96 -2.77
N GLN A 19 3.51 -18.12 -1.51
CA GLN A 19 2.92 -17.04 -0.75
C GLN A 19 4.06 -16.15 -0.25
N THR A 20 4.18 -14.95 -0.79
CA THR A 20 5.02 -13.91 -0.21
C THR A 20 4.35 -13.41 1.07
N VAL A 21 4.87 -13.81 2.23
CA VAL A 21 4.47 -13.20 3.50
C VAL A 21 5.09 -11.81 3.54
N LEU A 22 4.30 -10.81 3.16
CA LEU A 22 4.66 -9.41 3.32
C LEU A 22 4.70 -9.06 4.83
N PRO A 23 5.52 -8.09 5.26
CA PRO A 23 5.48 -7.60 6.64
C PRO A 23 4.03 -7.32 7.06
N SER A 24 3.66 -7.86 8.23
CA SER A 24 2.27 -8.09 8.63
C SER A 24 1.41 -6.82 8.51
N GLY A 25 0.40 -6.79 7.65
CA GLY A 25 -0.46 -5.61 7.47
C GLY A 25 -0.96 -5.45 6.04
N LEU A 26 -0.09 -5.66 5.04
CA LEU A 26 -0.49 -5.67 3.64
C LEU A 26 -0.95 -7.07 3.23
N ASN A 27 -2.25 -7.32 3.34
CA ASN A 27 -2.87 -8.62 3.12
C ASN A 27 -3.10 -8.96 1.62
N SER A 28 -2.35 -8.38 0.69
CA SER A 28 -2.50 -8.67 -0.75
C SER A 28 -1.20 -8.49 -1.51
N VAL A 29 -1.04 -9.26 -2.58
CA VAL A 29 0.02 -9.09 -3.56
C VAL A 29 -0.16 -7.71 -4.20
N THR A 30 0.66 -6.74 -3.80
CA THR A 30 0.73 -5.45 -4.49
C THR A 30 1.72 -5.59 -5.64
N THR A 31 1.31 -5.22 -6.85
CA THR A 31 2.23 -5.08 -8.01
C THR A 31 3.11 -3.83 -7.90
N GLU A 32 2.93 -3.04 -6.85
CA GLU A 32 3.60 -1.77 -6.63
C GLU A 32 4.83 -1.95 -5.72
N ASN A 33 5.85 -1.14 -5.98
CA ASN A 33 7.01 -1.04 -5.11
C ASN A 33 6.65 -0.20 -3.88
N TYR A 34 7.05 -0.65 -2.68
CA TYR A 34 6.76 0.06 -1.44
C TYR A 34 7.84 -0.09 -0.39
N VAL A 35 7.87 0.86 0.55
CA VAL A 35 8.60 0.78 1.83
C VAL A 35 7.57 0.81 2.95
N TYR A 36 7.57 -0.24 3.76
CA TYR A 36 6.75 -0.35 4.96
C TYR A 36 7.58 0.02 6.19
N ASN A 37 7.06 0.93 7.02
CA ASN A 37 7.67 1.32 8.27
C ASN A 37 6.72 1.03 9.44
N ARG A 38 7.29 0.47 10.51
CA ARG A 38 6.59 0.18 11.76
C ARG A 38 7.45 0.57 12.93
N GLN A 39 6.85 1.33 13.84
CA GLN A 39 7.46 1.72 15.09
C GLN A 39 6.56 1.27 16.25
N TYR A 40 7.12 0.44 17.14
CA TYR A 40 6.45 0.04 18.37
C TYR A 40 6.52 1.17 19.40
N LEU A 41 5.40 1.42 20.07
CA LEU A 41 5.27 2.41 21.14
C LEU A 41 5.41 1.79 22.53
N ASP A 42 5.21 0.48 22.62
CA ASP A 42 5.43 -0.31 23.84
C ASP A 42 6.59 -1.28 23.62
N ALA A 43 7.27 -1.67 24.70
CA ALA A 43 8.36 -2.65 24.63
C ALA A 43 7.82 -4.01 24.14
N THR A 44 8.44 -4.54 23.09
CA THR A 44 8.16 -5.89 22.60
C THR A 44 9.44 -6.58 22.18
N ALA A 45 9.55 -7.87 22.49
CA ALA A 45 10.66 -8.72 22.06
C ALA A 45 10.40 -9.37 20.69
N THR A 46 9.15 -9.38 20.24
CA THR A 46 8.72 -10.03 19.00
C THR A 46 7.78 -9.13 18.20
N SER A 47 7.78 -9.30 16.89
CA SER A 47 6.83 -8.58 16.03
C SER A 47 5.40 -9.06 16.33
N ASN A 48 4.56 -8.15 16.81
CA ASN A 48 3.17 -8.40 17.13
C ASN A 48 2.30 -7.27 16.51
N ASN A 49 1.12 -7.60 15.98
CA ASN A 49 0.20 -6.60 15.43
C ASN A 49 -0.63 -5.88 16.51
N ASP A 50 -0.78 -6.49 17.69
CA ASP A 50 -1.63 -5.99 18.77
C ASP A 50 -0.87 -5.05 19.72
N THR A 51 0.46 -5.07 19.69
CA THR A 51 1.28 -4.10 20.42
C THR A 51 1.02 -2.70 19.87
N LYS A 52 0.92 -1.71 20.75
CA LYS A 52 0.75 -0.31 20.32
C LYS A 52 1.88 0.07 19.39
N GLN A 53 1.51 0.60 18.24
CA GLN A 53 2.44 0.86 17.16
C GLN A 53 1.91 1.93 16.22
N VAL A 54 2.84 2.61 15.56
CA VAL A 54 2.58 3.49 14.43
C VAL A 54 3.10 2.81 13.18
N GLN A 55 2.31 2.84 12.11
CA GLN A 55 2.62 2.17 10.86
C GLN A 55 2.43 3.11 9.68
N SER A 56 3.28 2.98 8.67
CA SER A 56 3.15 3.73 7.42
C SER A 56 3.67 2.95 6.23
N VAL A 57 3.18 3.30 5.05
CA VAL A 57 3.59 2.73 3.77
C VAL A 57 3.84 3.87 2.80
N THR A 58 4.99 3.85 2.14
CA THR A 58 5.25 4.72 0.99
C THR A 58 5.32 3.85 -0.25
N TYR A 59 4.46 4.14 -1.23
CA TYR A 59 4.48 3.53 -2.55
C TYR A 59 5.34 4.36 -3.50
N PHE A 60 5.99 3.68 -4.43
CA PHE A 60 6.90 4.26 -5.40
C PHE A 60 6.45 3.91 -6.82
N ASP A 61 6.74 4.79 -7.77
CA ASP A 61 6.60 4.48 -9.18
C ASP A 61 7.74 3.58 -9.70
N GLY A 62 7.68 3.20 -10.97
CA GLY A 62 8.71 2.36 -11.62
C GLY A 62 10.09 3.02 -11.74
N LEU A 63 10.21 4.33 -11.43
CA LEU A 63 11.46 5.08 -11.40
C LEU A 63 12.01 5.25 -9.97
N GLY A 64 11.31 4.71 -8.97
CA GLY A 64 11.70 4.81 -7.55
C GLY A 64 11.33 6.14 -6.91
N ARG A 65 10.46 6.94 -7.51
CA ARG A 65 9.96 8.18 -6.91
C ARG A 65 8.71 7.90 -6.07
N PRO A 66 8.57 8.50 -4.87
CA PRO A 66 7.37 8.34 -4.06
C PRO A 66 6.13 8.84 -4.81
N LYS A 67 5.04 8.07 -4.82
CA LYS A 67 3.75 8.43 -5.46
C LYS A 67 2.59 8.52 -4.48
N GLN A 68 2.70 7.86 -3.33
CA GLN A 68 1.68 7.91 -2.29
C GLN A 68 2.29 7.51 -0.95
N SER A 69 2.01 8.27 0.10
CA SER A 69 2.31 7.92 1.48
C SER A 69 1.00 7.64 2.23
N ILE A 70 0.98 6.59 3.05
CA ILE A 70 -0.17 6.16 3.81
C ILE A 70 0.24 5.97 5.27
N ALA A 71 -0.39 6.71 6.18
CA ALA A 71 -0.32 6.44 7.60
C ALA A 71 -1.48 5.49 7.96
N ILE A 72 -1.15 4.25 8.32
CA ILE A 72 -2.12 3.18 8.52
C ILE A 72 -2.87 3.41 9.83
N LYS A 73 -4.21 3.44 9.78
CA LYS A 73 -5.10 3.61 10.93
C LYS A 73 -4.75 4.80 11.83
N ALA A 74 -4.14 5.85 11.26
CA ALA A 74 -3.60 6.97 12.01
C ALA A 74 -4.64 8.03 12.39
N SER A 75 -5.85 7.99 11.82
CA SER A 75 -6.93 8.89 12.23
C SER A 75 -7.55 8.45 13.58
N PRO A 76 -8.22 9.36 14.32
CA PRO A 76 -8.87 9.02 15.60
C PRO A 76 -9.92 7.90 15.51
N THR A 77 -10.46 7.66 14.31
CA THR A 77 -11.45 6.60 14.05
C THR A 77 -10.84 5.33 13.44
N GLY A 78 -9.50 5.21 13.43
CA GLY A 78 -8.79 4.02 12.95
C GLY A 78 -8.79 3.86 11.43
N LYS A 79 -8.97 4.95 10.68
CA LYS A 79 -8.87 5.00 9.21
C LYS A 79 -7.49 5.45 8.76
N ASP A 80 -7.13 5.06 7.55
CA ASP A 80 -5.85 5.42 6.94
C ASP A 80 -5.85 6.91 6.55
N ILE A 81 -4.70 7.57 6.65
CA ILE A 81 -4.50 8.94 6.18
C ILE A 81 -3.55 8.88 4.99
N VAL A 82 -3.96 9.42 3.85
CA VAL A 82 -3.24 9.28 2.58
C VAL A 82 -2.74 10.63 2.10
N THR A 83 -1.46 10.69 1.74
CA THR A 83 -0.83 11.84 1.10
C THR A 83 -0.37 11.45 -0.31
N PRO A 84 -1.01 11.97 -1.35
CA PRO A 84 -0.67 11.70 -2.74
C PRO A 84 0.49 12.59 -3.21
N ILE A 85 1.34 12.05 -4.09
CA ILE A 85 2.44 12.79 -4.73
C ILE A 85 2.30 12.60 -6.24
N VAL A 86 2.00 13.69 -6.94
CA VAL A 86 1.69 13.67 -8.38
C VAL A 86 2.76 14.46 -9.13
N TYR A 87 3.31 13.84 -10.17
CA TYR A 87 4.31 14.44 -11.03
C TYR A 87 3.69 14.89 -12.35
N ASP A 88 4.18 16.01 -12.89
CA ASP A 88 3.87 16.41 -14.27
C ASP A 88 4.58 15.50 -15.29
N GLY A 89 4.31 15.74 -16.59
CA GLY A 89 4.94 14.99 -17.68
C GLY A 89 6.47 15.15 -17.77
N PHE A 90 7.05 16.15 -17.10
CA PHE A 90 8.50 16.35 -16.99
C PHE A 90 9.08 15.70 -15.72
N GLY A 91 8.24 15.07 -14.90
CA GLY A 91 8.64 14.36 -13.71
C GLY A 91 8.86 15.22 -12.47
N ARG A 92 8.35 16.46 -12.46
CA ARG A 92 8.43 17.39 -11.33
C ARG A 92 7.15 17.32 -10.51
N GLN A 93 7.29 17.40 -9.18
CA GLN A 93 6.17 17.64 -8.29
C GLN A 93 5.83 19.13 -8.34
N HIS A 94 4.68 19.45 -8.90
CA HIS A 94 4.24 20.85 -9.09
C HIS A 94 3.08 21.23 -8.14
N LEU A 95 2.57 20.25 -7.38
CA LEU A 95 1.50 20.40 -6.39
C LEU A 95 1.88 19.65 -5.12
N ASP A 96 1.57 20.27 -3.98
CA ASP A 96 1.67 19.67 -2.66
C ASP A 96 0.27 19.48 -2.10
N TYR A 97 -0.05 18.24 -1.73
CA TYR A 97 -1.35 17.88 -1.20
C TYR A 97 -1.29 17.68 0.31
N LEU A 98 -2.33 18.17 1.01
CA LEU A 98 -2.51 17.86 2.41
C LEU A 98 -2.88 16.38 2.59
N PRO A 99 -2.50 15.75 3.72
CA PRO A 99 -2.93 14.39 4.05
C PRO A 99 -4.45 14.31 4.25
N ILE A 100 -5.09 13.33 3.61
CA ILE A 100 -6.55 13.15 3.62
C ILE A 100 -6.92 11.83 4.31
N PRO A 101 -7.66 11.83 5.43
CA PRO A 101 -8.28 10.64 5.98
C PRO A 101 -9.21 9.97 4.98
N GLN A 102 -9.05 8.66 4.82
CA GLN A 102 -9.87 7.83 3.95
C GLN A 102 -11.13 7.38 4.68
N ASN A 103 -12.12 6.86 3.94
CA ASN A 103 -13.40 6.44 4.52
C ASN A 103 -13.35 5.13 5.29
N SER A 104 -12.45 4.24 4.86
CA SER A 104 -12.13 2.98 5.50
C SER A 104 -10.62 2.80 5.51
N THR A 105 -10.15 1.91 6.38
CA THR A 105 -8.76 1.43 6.33
C THR A 105 -8.68 0.31 5.30
N THR A 106 -7.65 0.35 4.45
CA THR A 106 -7.24 -0.78 3.61
C THR A 106 -6.05 -1.51 4.24
N ASN A 107 -5.70 -1.17 5.48
CA ASN A 107 -4.46 -1.57 6.15
C ASN A 107 -3.22 -1.19 5.32
N GLY A 108 -3.24 -0.03 4.67
CA GLY A 108 -2.09 0.49 3.93
C GLY A 108 -1.96 -0.04 2.51
N GLN A 109 -3.00 -0.62 1.91
CA GLN A 109 -3.01 -0.86 0.46
C GLN A 109 -3.10 0.46 -0.31
N ILE A 110 -2.53 0.49 -1.51
CA ILE A 110 -2.52 1.68 -2.36
C ILE A 110 -3.95 2.14 -2.71
N TYR A 111 -4.19 3.44 -2.58
CA TYR A 111 -5.43 4.08 -2.99
C TYR A 111 -5.30 4.57 -4.43
N GLN A 112 -6.35 4.37 -5.23
CA GLN A 112 -6.37 4.84 -6.61
C GLN A 112 -6.40 6.37 -6.66
N GLN A 113 -5.57 6.94 -7.52
CA GLN A 113 -5.54 8.37 -7.77
C GLN A 113 -6.61 8.72 -8.82
N THR A 114 -7.37 9.79 -8.61
CA THR A 114 -8.23 10.38 -9.64
C THR A 114 -7.34 11.05 -10.68
N GLN A 115 -7.62 10.76 -11.95
CA GLN A 115 -6.83 11.32 -13.04
C GLN A 115 -7.10 12.82 -13.15
N GLN A 116 -6.04 13.62 -13.22
CA GLN A 116 -6.14 15.04 -13.53
C GLN A 116 -6.70 15.19 -14.96
N THR A 117 -7.96 15.62 -15.07
CA THR A 117 -8.64 15.75 -16.36
C THR A 117 -8.25 17.02 -17.11
N ASN A 118 -7.67 18.02 -16.42
CA ASN A 118 -7.15 19.25 -17.01
C ASN A 118 -5.81 19.64 -16.37
N PRO A 119 -4.70 19.73 -17.14
CA PRO A 119 -3.38 20.14 -16.63
C PRO A 119 -3.33 21.51 -15.95
N ASN A 120 -4.30 22.40 -16.24
CA ASN A 120 -4.33 23.76 -15.73
C ASN A 120 -5.26 23.94 -14.52
N ILE A 121 -5.95 22.88 -14.08
CA ILE A 121 -6.86 22.92 -12.93
C ILE A 121 -6.43 21.82 -11.96
N PRO A 122 -5.89 22.16 -10.78
CA PRO A 122 -5.56 21.18 -9.75
C PRO A 122 -6.80 20.37 -9.38
N THR A 123 -6.69 19.04 -9.34
CA THR A 123 -7.72 18.22 -8.70
C THR A 123 -7.67 18.47 -7.19
N PRO A 124 -8.73 18.98 -6.55
CA PRO A 124 -8.69 19.32 -5.13
C PRO A 124 -8.38 18.09 -4.26
N PHE A 125 -8.85 16.92 -4.70
CA PHE A 125 -8.62 15.63 -4.04
C PHE A 125 -8.21 14.61 -5.12
N PRO A 126 -6.89 14.35 -5.27
CA PRO A 126 -6.41 13.35 -6.21
C PRO A 126 -6.60 11.92 -5.67
N VAL A 127 -7.03 11.75 -4.42
CA VAL A 127 -7.52 10.47 -3.87
C VAL A 127 -8.99 10.61 -3.48
N ALA A 128 -9.72 9.49 -3.44
CA ALA A 128 -11.15 9.51 -3.15
C ALA A 128 -11.45 10.09 -1.74
N ASP A 129 -12.07 11.27 -1.68
CA ASP A 129 -12.76 11.79 -0.48
C ASP A 129 -14.26 11.49 -0.58
N THR A 130 -14.65 10.23 -0.50
CA THR A 130 -16.08 9.86 -0.60
C THR A 130 -16.88 10.35 0.64
N GLY A 131 -16.19 10.78 1.70
CA GLY A 131 -16.79 11.26 2.94
C GLY A 131 -17.12 12.74 2.90
N ASN A 132 -16.64 13.46 1.88
CA ASN A 132 -16.75 14.92 1.79
C ASN A 132 -16.22 15.61 3.06
N PHE A 133 -15.21 15.03 3.71
CA PHE A 133 -14.72 15.54 5.01
C PHE A 133 -14.18 16.98 4.87
N TYR A 134 -13.70 17.36 3.69
CA TYR A 134 -13.19 18.70 3.38
C TYR A 134 -14.10 19.48 2.45
N LYS A 135 -15.38 19.11 2.36
CA LYS A 135 -16.33 19.83 1.52
C LYS A 135 -16.56 21.24 2.08
N GLY A 136 -15.94 22.23 1.45
CA GLY A 136 -16.14 23.65 1.74
C GLY A 136 -14.88 24.41 2.13
N ASP A 137 -13.78 23.71 2.43
CA ASP A 137 -12.49 24.35 2.70
C ASP A 137 -11.85 24.70 1.35
N LYS A 138 -12.05 25.95 0.92
CA LYS A 138 -11.36 26.61 -0.20
C LYS A 138 -10.36 27.61 0.34
#